data_AF-A0A1F4DD69-F1
#
_entry.id   AF-A0A1F4DD69-F1
#
_cell.length_a   1.000
_cell.length_b   1.000
_cell.length_c   1.000
_cell.angle_alpha   90.00
_cell.angle_beta   90.00
_cell.angle_gamma   90.00
#
_symmetry.space_group_name_H-M   'P 1'
#
loop_
_entity.id
_entity.type
_entity.pdbx_description
1 polymer ?
#
loop_
_entity_poly.entity_id
_entity_poly.type
_entity_poly.pdbx_seq_one_letter_code
_entity_poly.pdbx_strand_id
1 'polypeptide(L)'
;MCCRRARGRPAFGVLSPDDAGAQGWNPQRNVEVIVPATAGGSLDTTGRTVTRIWGDLKLLAVSSTIANRAGGGHAVADSYLNHRAGDLHYLCITSSTLLANHINGHIPLTYTDFTPLAVLLTEYIAFAVRADSPIKSGKDLIETLRRVPESLSLALSSAAGGTHHISFGLPLQSGGVNTGKLNSLRSVPQPRQ
;
A
#
# COMPACT_ATOMS: atom_id res chain seq x y z
N MET A 1 -8.88 0.20 -1.43
CA MET A 1 -9.52 -1.09 -1.10
C MET A 1 -9.67 -1.91 -2.36
N CYS A 2 -9.47 -3.22 -2.27
CA CYS A 2 -9.65 -4.16 -3.38
C CYS A 2 -10.23 -5.50 -2.87
N CYS A 3 -10.69 -6.33 -3.80
CA CYS A 3 -10.95 -7.76 -3.56
C CYS A 3 -10.14 -8.61 -4.54
N ARG A 4 -10.00 -9.91 -4.26
CA ARG A 4 -9.33 -10.81 -5.21
C ARG A 4 -10.25 -11.09 -6.39
N ARG A 5 -9.72 -10.86 -7.58
CA ARG A 5 -10.45 -11.14 -8.80
C ARG A 5 -10.78 -12.64 -8.93
N ALA A 6 -11.99 -12.96 -9.39
CA ALA A 6 -12.31 -14.33 -9.82
C ALA A 6 -11.41 -14.77 -10.98
N ARG A 7 -10.94 -16.03 -10.94
CA ARG A 7 -10.13 -16.60 -12.02
C ARG A 7 -10.94 -16.62 -13.32
N GLY A 8 -10.31 -16.25 -14.44
CA GLY A 8 -10.93 -16.30 -15.77
C GLY A 8 -11.80 -15.10 -16.17
N ARG A 9 -11.97 -14.07 -15.32
CA ARG A 9 -12.70 -12.84 -15.71
C ARG A 9 -11.73 -11.81 -16.35
N PRO A 10 -12.08 -11.18 -17.49
CA PRO A 10 -11.19 -10.24 -18.20
C PRO A 10 -11.06 -8.87 -17.51
N ALA A 11 -9.83 -8.28 -17.51
CA ALA A 11 -9.40 -6.99 -16.90
C ALA A 11 -10.43 -5.87 -16.98
N PHE A 12 -11.02 -5.70 -18.14
CA PHE A 12 -12.13 -4.82 -18.40
C PHE A 12 -13.11 -5.62 -19.25
N GLY A 13 -14.16 -6.14 -18.61
CA GLY A 13 -15.34 -6.65 -19.32
C GLY A 13 -16.38 -5.55 -19.32
N VAL A 14 -16.82 -5.13 -20.51
CA VAL A 14 -18.05 -4.36 -20.67
C VAL A 14 -19.16 -5.16 -19.96
N LEU A 15 -19.80 -4.56 -18.97
CA LEU A 15 -21.02 -5.10 -18.37
C LEU A 15 -22.01 -5.30 -19.52
N SER A 16 -22.29 -6.56 -19.88
CA SER A 16 -23.34 -6.82 -20.85
C SER A 16 -24.67 -6.50 -20.16
N PRO A 17 -25.58 -5.76 -20.81
CA PRO A 17 -26.89 -5.42 -20.24
C PRO A 17 -27.74 -6.66 -19.90
N ASP A 18 -27.36 -7.83 -20.43
CA ASP A 18 -27.98 -9.13 -20.15
C ASP A 18 -27.44 -9.83 -18.89
N ASP A 19 -26.57 -9.20 -18.09
CA ASP A 19 -26.34 -9.60 -16.69
C ASP A 19 -27.59 -9.22 -15.86
N ALA A 20 -28.68 -9.93 -16.12
CA ALA A 20 -29.92 -9.95 -15.35
C ALA A 20 -29.63 -10.57 -13.97
N GLY A 21 -28.99 -9.78 -13.11
CA GLY A 21 -28.51 -10.25 -11.82
C GLY A 21 -27.58 -9.29 -11.08
N ALA A 22 -27.61 -7.98 -11.33
CA ALA A 22 -27.04 -7.03 -10.36
C ALA A 22 -28.00 -6.85 -9.17
N GLN A 23 -28.30 -7.93 -8.45
CA GLN A 23 -28.58 -7.75 -7.03
C GLN A 23 -27.33 -7.10 -6.44
N GLY A 24 -27.47 -5.90 -5.87
CA GLY A 24 -26.36 -5.24 -5.19
C GLY A 24 -25.68 -6.20 -4.22
N TRP A 25 -24.35 -6.14 -4.12
CA TRP A 25 -23.59 -7.04 -3.24
C TRP A 25 -24.16 -6.97 -1.81
N ASN A 26 -24.79 -8.06 -1.37
CA ASN A 26 -25.40 -8.19 -0.05
C ASN A 26 -24.79 -9.40 0.67
N PRO A 27 -23.70 -9.21 1.43
CA PRO A 27 -22.97 -10.31 2.04
C PRO A 27 -23.83 -11.07 3.04
N GLN A 28 -23.81 -12.41 2.96
CA GLN A 28 -24.63 -13.30 3.79
C GLN A 28 -23.89 -13.80 5.04
N ARG A 29 -22.60 -13.48 5.15
CA ARG A 29 -21.75 -13.82 6.29
C ARG A 29 -20.72 -12.72 6.53
N ASN A 30 -20.00 -12.85 7.64
CA ASN A 30 -18.96 -11.91 8.05
C ASN A 30 -18.03 -11.49 6.90
N VAL A 31 -17.82 -10.18 6.77
CA VAL A 31 -16.85 -9.58 5.84
C VAL A 31 -15.53 -9.39 6.56
N GLU A 32 -14.46 -10.01 6.06
CA GLU A 32 -13.11 -9.86 6.60
C GLU A 32 -12.35 -8.81 5.80
N VAL A 33 -11.92 -7.76 6.49
CA VAL A 33 -11.09 -6.68 5.96
C VAL A 33 -9.64 -6.94 6.36
N ILE A 34 -8.86 -7.37 5.38
CA ILE A 34 -7.44 -7.66 5.49
C ILE A 34 -6.66 -6.35 5.47
N VAL A 35 -5.75 -6.20 6.43
CA VAL A 35 -4.90 -5.01 6.57
C VAL A 35 -3.43 -5.45 6.59
N PRO A 36 -2.57 -4.96 5.66
CA PRO A 36 -1.17 -5.36 5.55
C PRO A 36 -0.25 -4.60 6.53
N ALA A 37 -0.74 -4.32 7.74
CA ALA A 37 -0.03 -3.56 8.76
C ALA A 37 -0.27 -4.15 10.15
N THR A 38 0.63 -3.84 11.09
CA THR A 38 0.42 -4.12 12.51
C THR A 38 -0.73 -3.28 13.05
N ALA A 39 -1.33 -3.73 14.15
CA ALA A 39 -2.37 -2.96 14.85
C ALA A 39 -1.84 -1.57 15.23
N GLY A 40 -2.68 -0.53 15.07
CA GLY A 40 -2.34 0.87 15.31
C GLY A 40 -1.57 1.57 14.17
N GLY A 41 -1.18 0.88 13.11
CA GLY A 41 -0.59 1.51 11.92
C GLY A 41 -1.62 2.29 11.08
N SER A 42 -1.16 3.17 10.19
CA SER A 42 -2.04 4.01 9.34
C SER A 42 -3.11 3.20 8.58
N LEU A 43 -2.74 2.05 8.00
CA LEU A 43 -3.68 1.18 7.27
C LEU A 43 -4.67 0.47 8.22
N ASP A 44 -4.27 0.15 9.45
CA ASP A 44 -5.17 -0.43 10.46
C ASP A 44 -6.21 0.58 10.94
N THR A 45 -5.76 1.79 11.25
CA THR A 45 -6.66 2.91 11.60
C THR A 45 -7.66 3.20 10.48
N THR A 46 -7.20 3.16 9.23
CA THR A 46 -8.07 3.30 8.05
C THR A 46 -9.11 2.18 8.00
N GLY A 47 -8.69 0.92 8.15
CA GLY A 47 -9.60 -0.22 8.12
C GLY A 47 -10.65 -0.17 9.22
N ARG A 48 -10.23 0.10 10.46
CA ARG A 48 -11.13 0.25 11.60
C ARG A 48 -12.12 1.38 11.41
N THR A 49 -11.68 2.50 10.84
CA THR A 49 -12.56 3.63 10.51
C THR A 49 -13.63 3.20 9.50
N VAL A 50 -13.25 2.50 8.44
CA VAL A 50 -14.20 2.01 7.43
C VAL A 50 -15.19 1.02 8.03
N THR A 51 -14.74 0.01 8.77
CA THR A 51 -15.63 -0.99 9.39
C THR A 51 -16.55 -0.37 10.43
N ARG A 52 -16.07 0.65 11.17
CA ARG A 52 -16.90 1.41 12.10
C ARG A 52 -18.00 2.17 11.37
N ILE A 53 -17.68 2.87 10.28
CA ILE A 53 -18.67 3.57 9.45
C ILE A 53 -19.71 2.59 8.91
N TRP A 54 -19.30 1.40 8.45
CA TRP A 54 -20.25 0.36 8.02
C TRP A 54 -21.22 -0.05 9.12
N GLY A 55 -20.74 -0.18 10.36
CA GLY A 55 -21.57 -0.47 11.54
C GLY A 55 -22.50 0.68 11.92
N ASP A 56 -21.95 1.89 12.06
CA ASP A 56 -22.66 3.11 12.48
C ASP A 56 -23.82 3.44 11.52
N LEU A 57 -23.58 3.29 10.21
CA LEU A 57 -24.55 3.57 9.15
C LEU A 57 -25.39 2.34 8.74
N LYS A 58 -25.18 1.18 9.38
CA LYS A 58 -25.86 -0.09 9.05
C LYS A 58 -25.78 -0.45 7.57
N LEU A 59 -24.62 -0.23 6.95
CA LEU A 59 -24.41 -0.49 5.52
C LEU A 59 -24.29 -1.98 5.18
N LEU A 60 -24.05 -2.82 6.19
CA LEU A 60 -24.00 -4.28 6.07
C LEU A 60 -25.01 -4.90 7.02
N ALA A 61 -25.75 -5.90 6.55
CA ALA A 61 -26.64 -6.71 7.38
C ALA A 61 -25.89 -7.72 8.28
N VAL A 62 -24.58 -7.85 8.07
CA VAL A 62 -23.69 -8.82 8.71
C VAL A 62 -22.52 -8.09 9.37
N SER A 63 -21.81 -8.80 10.25
CA SER A 63 -20.60 -8.27 10.89
C SER A 63 -19.46 -8.03 9.90
N SER A 64 -18.54 -7.17 10.28
CA SER A 64 -17.23 -7.04 9.63
C SER A 64 -16.11 -7.14 10.65
N THR A 65 -14.95 -7.65 10.22
CA THR A 65 -13.80 -7.91 11.10
C THR A 65 -12.51 -7.42 10.46
N ILE A 66 -11.56 -6.95 11.28
CA ILE A 66 -10.20 -6.59 10.83
C ILE A 66 -9.26 -7.77 11.00
N ALA A 67 -8.54 -8.14 9.94
CA ALA A 67 -7.49 -9.14 9.97
C ALA A 67 -6.13 -8.50 9.61
N ASN A 68 -5.34 -8.18 10.64
CA ASN A 68 -3.98 -7.67 10.46
C ASN A 68 -3.02 -8.77 9.98
N ARG A 69 -2.41 -8.56 8.82
CA ARG A 69 -1.49 -9.51 8.13
C ARG A 69 -0.22 -8.77 7.72
N ALA A 70 0.57 -8.33 8.70
CA ALA A 70 1.81 -7.60 8.46
C ALA A 70 2.93 -8.50 7.90
N GLY A 71 3.89 -7.89 7.18
CA GLY A 71 5.12 -8.55 6.74
C GLY A 71 5.38 -8.46 5.24
N GLY A 72 6.67 -8.48 4.87
CA GLY A 72 7.13 -8.56 3.47
C GLY A 72 6.60 -7.45 2.57
N GLY A 73 6.41 -6.23 3.07
CA GLY A 73 5.90 -5.12 2.24
C GLY A 73 4.49 -5.34 1.70
N HIS A 74 3.61 -6.04 2.44
CA HIS A 74 2.27 -6.50 2.05
C HIS A 74 2.23 -7.92 1.45
N ALA A 75 3.37 -8.55 1.16
CA ALA A 75 3.42 -9.88 0.56
C ALA A 75 2.59 -10.94 1.31
N VAL A 76 2.56 -10.88 2.64
CA VAL A 76 1.78 -11.80 3.49
C VAL A 76 0.28 -11.60 3.27
N ALA A 77 -0.20 -10.35 3.30
CA ALA A 77 -1.61 -10.02 3.09
C ALA A 77 -2.06 -10.29 1.65
N ASP A 78 -1.23 -9.92 0.67
CA ASP A 78 -1.54 -10.10 -0.75
C ASP A 78 -1.60 -11.59 -1.11
N SER A 79 -0.68 -12.40 -0.56
CA SER A 79 -0.72 -13.86 -0.70
C SER A 79 -1.93 -14.47 -0.01
N TYR A 80 -2.31 -13.97 1.16
CA TYR A 80 -3.52 -14.43 1.85
C TYR A 80 -4.78 -14.14 1.02
N LEU A 81 -4.92 -12.92 0.50
CA LEU A 81 -6.04 -12.53 -0.36
C LEU A 81 -6.03 -13.31 -1.70
N ASN A 82 -4.87 -13.63 -2.25
CA ASN A 82 -4.74 -14.43 -3.49
C ASN A 82 -5.47 -15.78 -3.43
N HIS A 83 -5.48 -16.42 -2.26
CA HIS A 83 -6.16 -17.71 -2.05
C HIS A 83 -7.70 -17.58 -1.95
N ARG A 84 -8.27 -16.38 -2.09
CA ARG A 84 -9.71 -16.09 -1.94
C ARG A 84 -10.33 -15.55 -3.23
N ALA A 85 -9.84 -16.03 -4.38
CA ALA A 85 -10.28 -15.57 -5.69
C ALA A 85 -11.80 -15.66 -5.89
N GLY A 86 -12.42 -14.52 -6.20
CA GLY A 86 -13.86 -14.42 -6.46
C GLY A 86 -14.74 -14.34 -5.22
N ASP A 87 -14.18 -14.47 -4.02
CA ASP A 87 -14.94 -14.38 -2.77
C ASP A 87 -14.97 -12.94 -2.25
N LEU A 88 -16.10 -12.28 -2.46
CA LEU A 88 -16.32 -10.88 -2.12
C LEU A 88 -16.48 -10.62 -0.60
N HIS A 89 -16.46 -11.66 0.24
CA HIS A 89 -16.40 -11.48 1.70
C HIS A 89 -14.98 -11.14 2.19
N TYR A 90 -13.97 -11.20 1.31
CA TYR A 90 -12.60 -10.84 1.63
C TYR A 90 -12.20 -9.57 0.90
N LEU A 91 -12.04 -8.50 1.67
CA LEU A 91 -11.62 -7.20 1.19
C LEU A 91 -10.23 -6.91 1.74
N CYS A 92 -9.39 -6.22 0.98
CA CYS A 92 -8.07 -5.81 1.43
C CYS A 92 -7.88 -4.30 1.28
N ILE A 93 -7.24 -3.70 2.27
CA ILE A 93 -6.68 -2.36 2.14
C ILE A 93 -5.29 -2.53 1.54
N THR A 94 -5.12 -2.01 0.33
CA THR A 94 -3.86 -2.05 -0.39
C THR A 94 -3.38 -0.64 -0.70
N SER A 95 -2.13 -0.52 -1.11
CA SER A 95 -1.50 0.71 -1.57
C SER A 95 -0.54 0.39 -2.73
N SER A 96 0.17 1.41 -3.20
CA SER A 96 1.27 1.27 -4.16
C SER A 96 2.37 0.29 -3.75
N THR A 97 2.45 -0.14 -2.48
CA THR A 97 3.43 -1.14 -2.04
C THR A 97 3.27 -2.48 -2.78
N LEU A 98 2.05 -2.85 -3.21
CA LEU A 98 1.82 -4.01 -4.08
C LEU A 98 2.66 -3.93 -5.36
N LEU A 99 2.65 -2.76 -6.01
CA LEU A 99 3.41 -2.51 -7.23
C LEU A 99 4.91 -2.54 -6.97
N ALA A 100 5.36 -1.90 -5.89
CA ALA A 100 6.77 -1.90 -5.52
C ALA A 100 7.30 -3.32 -5.27
N ASN A 101 6.54 -4.14 -4.55
CA ASN A 101 6.89 -5.53 -4.31
C ASN A 101 6.93 -6.37 -5.59
N HIS A 102 6.00 -6.14 -6.51
CA HIS A 102 6.01 -6.78 -7.83
C HIS A 102 7.24 -6.40 -8.65
N ILE A 103 7.52 -5.10 -8.77
CA ILE A 103 8.64 -4.55 -9.53
C ILE A 103 9.98 -5.07 -8.99
N ASN A 104 10.11 -5.17 -7.68
CA ASN A 104 11.31 -5.71 -7.03
C ASN A 104 11.39 -7.24 -7.05
N GLY A 105 10.40 -7.95 -7.61
CA GLY A 105 10.39 -9.40 -7.72
C GLY A 105 10.10 -10.16 -6.41
N HIS A 106 9.58 -9.49 -5.38
CA HIS A 106 9.25 -10.14 -4.10
C HIS A 106 7.99 -11.01 -4.19
N ILE A 107 7.02 -10.62 -5.02
CA ILE A 107 5.79 -11.38 -5.28
C ILE A 107 5.44 -11.31 -6.77
N PRO A 108 4.85 -12.37 -7.34
CA PRO A 108 4.41 -12.36 -8.74
C PRO A 108 3.11 -11.57 -8.95
N LEU A 109 2.40 -11.22 -7.86
CA LEU A 109 1.11 -10.56 -7.89
C LEU A 109 1.24 -9.08 -8.28
N THR A 110 0.31 -8.58 -9.08
CA THR A 110 0.24 -7.17 -9.50
C THR A 110 -1.20 -6.64 -9.39
N TYR A 111 -1.43 -5.37 -9.72
CA TYR A 111 -2.74 -4.73 -9.59
C TYR A 111 -3.84 -5.40 -10.44
N THR A 112 -3.50 -6.04 -11.56
CA THR A 112 -4.46 -6.71 -12.46
C THR A 112 -5.03 -8.01 -11.89
N ASP A 113 -4.38 -8.55 -10.86
CA ASP A 113 -4.84 -9.72 -10.12
C ASP A 113 -6.00 -9.42 -9.16
N PHE A 114 -6.24 -8.14 -8.88
CA PHE A 114 -7.23 -7.65 -7.93
C PHE A 114 -8.24 -6.76 -8.63
N THR A 115 -9.39 -6.58 -8.01
CA THR A 115 -10.39 -5.60 -8.45
C THR A 115 -10.34 -4.40 -7.50
N PRO A 116 -9.86 -3.23 -7.95
CA PRO A 116 -9.93 -2.01 -7.16
C PRO A 116 -11.39 -1.62 -6.92
N LEU A 117 -11.74 -1.31 -5.67
CA LEU A 117 -13.11 -0.95 -5.30
C LEU A 117 -13.26 0.53 -4.99
N ALA A 118 -12.31 1.09 -4.22
CA ALA A 118 -12.34 2.48 -3.82
C ALA A 118 -10.95 2.96 -3.37
N VAL A 119 -10.69 4.24 -3.59
CA VAL A 119 -9.63 4.98 -2.89
C VAL A 119 -10.21 5.41 -1.54
N LEU A 120 -9.57 4.98 -0.45
CA LEU A 120 -10.04 5.28 0.90
C LEU A 120 -9.39 6.53 1.50
N LEU A 121 -8.11 6.74 1.18
CA LEU A 121 -7.33 7.88 1.63
C LEU A 121 -6.29 8.24 0.58
N THR A 122 -5.93 9.52 0.55
CA THR A 122 -4.76 10.05 -0.12
C THR A 122 -4.04 10.93 0.88
N GLU A 123 -2.74 10.72 1.06
CA GLU A 123 -1.94 11.43 2.05
C GLU A 123 -0.72 12.07 1.40
N TYR A 124 -0.32 13.23 1.93
CA TYR A 124 0.96 13.85 1.57
C TYR A 124 2.07 13.20 2.38
N ILE A 125 3.21 12.94 1.73
CA ILE A 125 4.41 12.51 2.44
C ILE A 125 5.10 13.76 2.99
N ALA A 126 5.24 13.80 4.31
CA ALA A 126 5.99 14.82 5.02
C ALA A 126 7.32 14.25 5.54
N PHE A 127 8.35 15.09 5.55
CA PHE A 127 9.63 14.77 6.18
C PHE A 127 9.69 15.46 7.54
N ALA A 128 9.88 14.66 8.58
CA ALA A 128 10.07 15.14 9.94
C ALA A 128 11.51 14.89 10.39
N VAL A 129 12.03 15.81 11.20
CA VAL A 129 13.30 15.68 11.88
C VAL A 129 13.08 15.80 13.38
N ARG A 130 14.08 15.41 14.18
CA ARG A 130 14.05 15.69 15.62
C ARG A 130 13.95 17.19 15.88
N ALA A 131 13.31 17.56 16.99
CA ALA A 131 13.14 18.96 17.37
C ALA A 131 14.47 19.74 17.47
N ASP A 132 15.55 19.06 17.87
CA ASP A 132 16.90 19.62 17.99
C ASP A 132 17.75 19.46 16.72
N SER A 133 17.18 19.02 15.60
CA SER A 133 17.90 18.85 14.35
C SER A 133 18.40 20.19 13.79
N PRO A 134 19.65 20.24 13.27
CA PRO A 134 20.16 21.42 12.57
C PRO A 134 19.52 21.63 11.18
N ILE A 135 18.84 20.61 10.63
CA ILE A 135 18.15 20.69 9.33
C ILE A 135 16.84 21.47 9.53
N LYS A 136 16.70 22.63 8.87
CA LYS A 136 15.53 23.51 8.99
C LYS A 136 14.71 23.61 7.71
N SER A 137 15.27 23.18 6.59
CA SER A 137 14.61 23.19 5.29
C SER A 137 14.94 21.94 4.46
N GLY A 138 14.16 21.69 3.41
CA GLY A 138 14.47 20.67 2.42
C GLY A 138 15.79 20.93 1.69
N LYS A 139 16.18 22.20 1.53
CA LYS A 139 17.47 22.58 0.96
C LYS A 139 18.63 22.14 1.86
N ASP A 140 18.51 22.36 3.17
CA ASP A 140 19.53 21.93 4.14
C ASP A 140 19.70 20.41 4.11
N LEU A 141 18.59 19.67 4.02
CA LEU A 141 18.60 18.21 3.90
C LEU A 141 19.37 17.75 2.65
N ILE A 142 19.03 18.32 1.48
CA ILE A 142 19.69 17.99 0.21
C ILE A 142 21.18 18.34 0.28
N GLU A 143 21.54 19.53 0.77
CA GLU A 143 22.94 19.96 0.87
C GLU A 143 23.75 19.09 1.84
N THR A 144 23.16 18.72 2.97
CA THR A 144 23.77 17.82 3.95
C THR A 144 24.10 16.47 3.30
N LEU A 145 23.11 15.86 2.65
CA LEU A 145 23.28 14.55 2.00
C LEU A 145 24.14 14.62 0.73
N ARG A 146 24.23 15.78 0.07
CA ARG A 146 25.15 15.98 -1.06
C ARG A 146 26.60 15.97 -0.61
N ARG A 147 26.90 16.56 0.56
CA ARG A 147 28.25 16.63 1.13
C ARG A 147 28.67 15.29 1.74
N VAL A 148 27.80 14.70 2.55
CA VAL A 148 28.07 13.46 3.28
C VAL A 148 26.81 12.57 3.24
N PRO A 149 26.65 11.71 2.22
CA PRO A 149 25.44 10.90 2.05
C PRO A 149 25.08 10.04 3.27
N GLU A 150 26.07 9.54 4.00
CA GLU A 150 25.87 8.64 5.14
C GLU A 150 25.68 9.37 6.47
N SER A 151 25.61 10.70 6.48
CA SER A 151 25.57 11.48 7.74
C SER A 151 24.24 11.42 8.49
N LEU A 152 23.17 10.93 7.85
CA LEU A 152 21.83 10.90 8.44
C LEU A 152 21.31 9.47 8.55
N SER A 153 20.76 9.14 9.72
CA SER A 153 19.92 7.96 9.90
C SER A 153 18.50 8.28 9.45
N LEU A 154 17.93 7.43 8.59
CA LEU A 154 16.61 7.63 8.00
C LEU A 154 15.68 6.47 8.37
N ALA A 155 14.46 6.81 8.79
CA ALA A 155 13.38 5.85 8.96
C ALA A 155 12.40 6.00 7.79
N LEU A 156 12.24 4.95 6.99
CA LEU A 156 11.26 4.87 5.91
C LEU A 156 10.29 3.74 6.24
N SER A 157 8.98 4.01 6.13
CA SER A 157 7.95 3.07 6.57
C SER A 157 7.43 2.15 5.45
N SER A 158 7.68 2.48 4.18
CA SER A 158 7.34 1.57 3.07
C SER A 158 8.43 0.53 2.87
N ALA A 159 8.08 -0.60 2.25
CA ALA A 159 9.07 -1.52 1.72
C ALA A 159 10.04 -0.81 0.76
N ALA A 160 11.18 -1.46 0.54
CA ALA A 160 12.15 -1.13 -0.51
C ALA A 160 11.45 -0.73 -1.82
N GLY A 161 11.85 0.38 -2.42
CA GLY A 161 11.25 0.88 -3.68
C GLY A 161 9.79 1.36 -3.57
N GLY A 162 9.18 1.33 -2.38
CA GLY A 162 7.84 1.85 -2.12
C GLY A 162 7.77 3.39 -2.11
N THR A 163 6.58 3.93 -1.89
CA THR A 163 6.31 5.36 -2.02
C THR A 163 7.18 6.24 -1.12
N HIS A 164 7.50 5.83 0.11
CA HIS A 164 8.40 6.63 0.97
C HIS A 164 9.84 6.66 0.44
N HIS A 165 10.31 5.57 -0.18
CA HIS A 165 11.63 5.56 -0.86
C HIS A 165 11.63 6.49 -2.07
N ILE A 166 10.57 6.44 -2.89
CA ILE A 166 10.45 7.28 -4.09
C ILE A 166 10.36 8.75 -3.71
N SER A 167 9.50 9.09 -2.75
CA SER A 167 9.33 10.47 -2.30
C SER A 167 10.59 11.04 -1.66
N PHE A 168 11.40 10.22 -0.99
CA PHE A 168 12.69 10.64 -0.46
C PHE A 168 13.77 10.74 -1.56
N GLY A 169 13.78 9.78 -2.49
CA GLY A 169 14.81 9.69 -3.53
C GLY A 169 14.69 10.74 -4.64
N LEU A 170 13.48 11.07 -5.10
CA LEU A 170 13.28 11.99 -6.23
C LEU A 170 13.82 13.42 -5.97
N PRO A 171 13.53 14.08 -4.83
CA PRO A 171 14.10 15.40 -4.54
C PRO A 171 15.63 15.36 -4.42
N LEU A 172 16.18 14.29 -3.87
CA LEU A 172 17.62 14.11 -3.72
C LEU A 172 18.33 13.94 -5.06
N GLN A 173 17.77 13.13 -5.96
CA GLN A 173 18.28 12.99 -7.33
C GLN A 173 18.23 14.33 -8.07
N SER A 174 17.12 15.06 -7.96
CA SER A 174 17.00 16.41 -8.53
C SER A 174 18.01 17.40 -7.94
N GLY A 175 18.41 17.21 -6.68
CA GLY A 175 19.45 17.98 -5.99
C GLY A 175 20.88 17.52 -6.24
N GLY A 176 21.10 16.54 -7.13
CA GLY A 176 22.42 16.02 -7.48
C GLY A 176 23.04 15.10 -6.42
N VAL A 177 22.25 14.56 -5.50
CA VAL A 177 22.72 13.58 -4.50
C VAL A 177 22.78 12.19 -5.12
N ASN A 178 23.90 11.48 -4.95
CA ASN A 178 24.01 10.08 -5.35
C ASN A 178 23.23 9.17 -4.39
N THR A 179 21.99 8.86 -4.74
CA THR A 179 21.08 8.04 -3.94
C THR A 179 21.53 6.59 -3.78
N GLY A 180 22.38 6.05 -4.67
CA GLY A 180 22.95 4.71 -4.55
C GLY A 180 23.96 4.56 -3.40
N LYS A 181 24.45 5.68 -2.85
CA LYS A 181 25.30 5.72 -1.65
C LYS A 181 24.50 5.84 -0.34
N LEU A 182 23.17 5.97 -0.41
CA LEU A 182 22.33 6.05 0.78
C LEU A 182 21.93 4.64 1.21
N ASN A 183 22.47 4.18 2.34
CA ASN A 183 22.17 2.84 2.87
C ASN A 183 20.67 2.60 3.09
N SER A 184 19.93 3.65 3.41
CA SER A 184 18.47 3.67 3.55
C SER A 184 17.69 3.52 2.23
N LEU A 185 18.31 3.80 1.08
CA LEU A 185 17.74 3.59 -0.25
C LEU A 185 18.34 2.39 -0.99
N ARG A 186 19.40 1.77 -0.43
CA ARG A 186 20.01 0.52 -0.92
C ARG A 186 19.11 -0.67 -0.64
N SER A 187 18.06 -0.77 -1.44
CA SER A 187 17.23 -1.97 -1.53
C SER A 187 16.55 -2.10 -2.90
N VAL A 188 16.92 -1.25 -3.86
CA VAL A 188 16.56 -1.40 -5.26
C VAL A 188 17.73 -2.08 -5.97
N PRO A 189 17.62 -3.37 -6.35
CA PRO A 189 18.51 -3.92 -7.35
C PRO A 189 18.35 -3.05 -8.60
N GLN A 190 19.37 -2.27 -8.93
CA GLN A 190 19.45 -1.67 -10.27
C GLN A 190 19.36 -2.85 -11.25
N PRO A 191 18.47 -2.83 -12.26
CA PRO A 191 18.55 -3.81 -13.33
C PRO A 191 19.97 -3.74 -13.88
N ARG A 192 20.70 -4.85 -13.82
CA ARG A 192 21.93 -4.98 -14.62
C ARG A 192 21.50 -4.79 -16.06
N GLN A 193 22.11 -3.81 -16.72
CA GLN A 193 22.05 -3.68 -18.17
C GLN A 193 22.41 -5.00 -18.84
#